data_AF-A0A914FWA9-F1
#
_entry.id   AF-A0A914FWA9-F1
#
_cell.length_a   1.000
_cell.length_b   1.000
_cell.length_c   1.000
_cell.angle_alpha   90.00
_cell.angle_beta   90.00
_cell.angle_gamma   90.00
#
_symmetry.space_group_name_H-M   'P 1'
#
loop_
_entity.id
_entity.type
_entity.pdbx_description
1 polymer ?
#
loop_
_entity_poly.entity_id
_entity_poly.type
_entity_poly.pdbx_seq_one_letter_code
_entity_poly.pdbx_strand_id
1 'polypeptide(L)'
;MCKGDEALHPEIYGIVTNTDQKFLGDKIVTLYEPNLGLYPKIIVNVSYNFNENYYSNYSITEIVNGGLPQKNNLTQHLEKVEIDINKYVPNPDFDGPLIIDYEAWRPILDLNWGSRSHYLYESIKWVRQRFPQISERLANRIATDEFDRAAR
;
A
#
# COMPACT_ATOMS: atom_id res chain seq x y z
N MET A 1 -23.27 7.54 0.29
CA MET A 1 -23.48 7.21 1.72
C MET A 1 -24.65 8.02 2.22
N CYS A 2 -25.37 7.49 3.21
CA CYS A 2 -26.59 8.06 3.77
C CYS A 2 -26.40 9.53 4.19
N LYS A 3 -27.37 10.37 3.86
CA LYS A 3 -27.42 11.80 4.16
C LYS A 3 -28.88 12.20 4.38
N GLY A 4 -29.09 13.37 4.98
CA GLY A 4 -30.44 13.88 5.25
C GLY A 4 -31.16 13.00 6.28
N ASP A 5 -32.39 12.59 5.99
CA ASP A 5 -33.23 11.81 6.92
C ASP A 5 -32.68 10.41 7.25
N GLU A 6 -31.70 9.93 6.47
CA GLU A 6 -31.00 8.66 6.70
C GLU A 6 -29.66 8.85 7.44
N ALA A 7 -29.32 10.06 7.88
CA ALA A 7 -28.08 10.31 8.60
C ALA A 7 -28.06 9.55 9.93
N LEU A 8 -26.95 8.85 10.19
CA LEU A 8 -26.71 8.23 11.48
C LEU A 8 -26.27 9.31 12.46
N HIS A 9 -26.62 9.19 13.75
CA HIS A 9 -26.18 10.13 14.79
C HIS A 9 -25.33 9.42 15.85
N PRO A 10 -24.12 8.94 15.50
CA PRO A 10 -23.26 8.21 16.45
C PRO A 10 -22.81 9.07 17.64
N GLU A 11 -22.93 10.39 17.54
CA GLU A 11 -22.61 11.36 18.60
C GLU A 11 -23.48 11.13 19.85
N ILE A 12 -24.70 10.57 19.71
CA ILE A 12 -25.56 10.20 20.85
C ILE A 12 -24.94 9.09 21.73
N TYR A 13 -23.97 8.35 21.19
CA TYR A 13 -23.21 7.33 21.89
C TYR A 13 -21.83 7.82 22.35
N GLY A 14 -21.55 9.13 22.25
CA GLY A 14 -20.26 9.73 22.62
C GLY A 14 -19.15 9.50 21.61
N ILE A 15 -19.48 9.09 20.38
CA ILE A 15 -18.50 8.92 19.30
C ILE A 15 -18.22 10.28 18.66
N VAL A 16 -16.95 10.64 18.55
CA VAL A 16 -16.51 11.87 17.87
C VAL A 16 -16.62 11.68 16.36
N THR A 17 -17.22 12.65 15.67
CA THR A 17 -17.39 12.66 14.22
C THR A 17 -16.85 13.92 13.60
N ASN A 18 -16.43 13.82 12.34
CA ASN A 18 -16.15 14.98 11.50
C ASN A 18 -17.37 15.90 11.41
N THR A 19 -17.14 17.19 11.32
CA THR A 19 -18.18 18.20 11.06
C THR A 19 -18.94 17.84 9.78
N ASP A 20 -20.27 17.93 9.83
CA ASP A 20 -21.18 17.50 8.77
C ASP A 20 -21.01 16.03 8.33
N GLN A 21 -20.40 15.20 9.18
CA GLN A 21 -20.10 13.79 8.91
C GLN A 21 -19.31 13.59 7.61
N LYS A 22 -18.45 14.55 7.29
CA LYS A 22 -17.56 14.45 6.12
C LYS A 22 -16.61 13.27 6.28
N PHE A 23 -16.33 12.59 5.17
CA PHE A 23 -15.36 11.50 5.17
C PHE A 23 -13.92 12.01 5.39
N LEU A 24 -13.57 13.11 4.72
CA LEU A 24 -12.35 13.89 4.98
C LEU A 24 -12.78 15.14 5.76
N GLY A 25 -12.44 15.21 7.04
CA GLY A 25 -12.94 16.28 7.92
C GLY A 25 -11.96 16.68 9.01
N ASP A 26 -12.46 17.40 10.00
CA ASP A 26 -11.67 18.09 11.03
C ASP A 26 -11.31 17.21 12.24
N LYS A 27 -11.89 16.02 12.37
CA LYS A 27 -11.61 15.09 13.48
C LYS A 27 -10.77 13.90 13.07
N ILE A 28 -10.94 13.38 11.86
CA ILE A 28 -10.23 12.20 11.35
C ILE A 28 -10.20 12.22 9.82
N VAL A 29 -9.08 11.82 9.25
CA VAL A 29 -8.92 11.67 7.81
C VAL A 29 -8.25 10.32 7.51
N THR A 30 -8.82 9.54 6.60
CA THR A 30 -8.19 8.34 6.07
C THR A 30 -7.88 8.52 4.59
N LEU A 31 -6.59 8.44 4.23
CA LEU A 31 -6.11 8.49 2.86
C LEU A 31 -5.81 7.08 2.38
N TYR A 32 -6.66 6.61 1.48
CA TYR A 32 -6.46 5.34 0.79
C TYR A 32 -5.35 5.45 -0.26
N GLU A 33 -4.74 4.31 -0.56
CA GLU A 33 -3.72 4.10 -1.57
C GLU A 33 -3.83 4.94 -2.88
N PRO A 34 -4.98 5.02 -3.60
CA PRO A 34 -5.07 5.81 -4.83
C PRO A 34 -4.97 7.33 -4.62
N ASN A 35 -5.06 7.80 -3.37
CA ASN A 35 -5.16 9.21 -3.03
C ASN A 35 -3.87 9.77 -2.41
N LEU A 36 -2.81 8.97 -2.25
CA LEU A 36 -1.62 9.43 -1.57
C LEU A 36 -0.36 8.95 -2.28
N GLY A 37 0.39 9.90 -2.86
CA GLY A 37 1.71 9.65 -3.39
C GLY A 37 1.73 8.76 -4.63
N LEU A 38 2.92 8.27 -4.95
CA LEU A 38 3.15 7.30 -6.02
C LEU A 38 3.44 5.91 -5.44
N TYR A 39 2.50 5.37 -4.68
CA TYR A 39 2.68 4.09 -4.00
C TYR A 39 2.89 2.95 -5.03
N PRO A 40 4.00 2.18 -4.95
CA PRO A 40 4.26 1.08 -5.87
C PRO A 40 3.40 -0.13 -5.51
N LYS A 41 2.75 -0.74 -6.51
CA LYS A 41 2.04 -2.01 -6.30
C LYS A 41 1.97 -2.87 -7.56
N ILE A 42 1.84 -4.15 -7.34
CA ILE A 42 1.56 -5.14 -8.39
C ILE A 42 0.10 -5.56 -8.22
N ILE A 43 -0.70 -5.40 -9.26
CA ILE A 43 -2.06 -5.94 -9.31
C ILE A 43 -1.98 -7.30 -9.99
N VAL A 44 -2.56 -8.30 -9.32
CA VAL A 44 -2.50 -9.69 -9.75
C VAL A 44 -3.88 -10.32 -9.73
N ASN A 45 -4.11 -11.25 -10.65
CA ASN A 45 -5.14 -12.27 -10.49
C ASN A 45 -4.49 -13.46 -9.79
N VAL A 46 -5.06 -13.89 -8.66
CA VAL A 46 -4.55 -15.03 -7.90
C VAL A 46 -5.55 -16.16 -7.92
N SER A 47 -5.09 -17.37 -8.23
CA SER A 47 -5.89 -18.58 -8.13
C SER A 47 -5.62 -19.27 -6.80
N TYR A 48 -6.69 -19.54 -6.04
CA TYR A 48 -6.61 -20.29 -4.80
C TYR A 48 -6.79 -21.78 -5.05
N ASN A 49 -5.85 -22.61 -4.60
CA ASN A 49 -6.00 -24.05 -4.60
C ASN A 49 -6.59 -24.50 -3.25
N PHE A 50 -7.87 -24.85 -3.24
CA PHE A 50 -8.56 -25.33 -2.04
C PHE A 50 -8.02 -26.66 -1.52
N ASN A 51 -7.50 -27.53 -2.40
CA ASN A 51 -7.03 -28.86 -2.00
C ASN A 51 -5.66 -28.80 -1.29
N GLU A 52 -4.84 -27.82 -1.65
CA GLU A 52 -3.48 -27.62 -1.09
C GLU A 52 -3.42 -26.47 -0.08
N ASN A 53 -4.56 -25.78 0.13
CA ASN A 53 -4.70 -24.64 1.03
C ASN A 53 -3.64 -23.55 0.77
N TYR A 54 -3.33 -23.29 -0.51
CA TYR A 54 -2.27 -22.39 -0.95
C TYR A 54 -2.61 -21.68 -2.26
N TYR A 55 -2.03 -20.51 -2.50
CA TYR A 55 -2.15 -19.76 -3.76
C TYR A 55 -1.18 -20.32 -4.80
N SER A 56 -1.69 -21.08 -5.76
CA SER A 56 -0.86 -21.93 -6.62
C SER A 56 -0.20 -21.18 -7.78
N ASN A 57 -0.82 -20.11 -8.29
CA ASN A 57 -0.30 -19.28 -9.37
C ASN A 57 -0.90 -17.87 -9.32
N TYR A 58 -0.16 -16.88 -9.81
CA TYR A 58 -0.64 -15.53 -10.07
C TYR A 58 -0.32 -15.09 -11.50
N SER A 59 -1.16 -14.23 -12.06
CA SER A 59 -0.84 -13.47 -13.27
C SER A 59 -0.88 -11.98 -12.96
N ILE A 60 0.15 -11.27 -13.40
CA ILE A 60 0.22 -9.81 -13.25
C ILE A 60 -0.75 -9.19 -14.25
N THR A 61 -1.68 -8.39 -13.75
CA THR A 61 -2.61 -7.60 -14.56
C THR A 61 -2.08 -6.18 -14.76
N GLU A 62 -1.43 -5.62 -13.76
CA GLU A 62 -0.89 -4.25 -13.82
C GLU A 62 0.33 -4.08 -12.91
N ILE A 63 1.25 -3.22 -13.34
CA ILE A 63 2.40 -2.76 -12.55
C ILE A 63 2.27 -1.25 -12.35
N VAL A 64 1.99 -0.83 -11.13
CA VAL A 64 1.77 0.58 -10.77
C VAL A 64 3.02 1.14 -10.10
N ASN A 65 3.50 2.30 -10.56
CA ASN A 65 4.67 3.02 -10.02
C ASN A 65 5.92 2.13 -9.80
N GLY A 66 6.19 1.23 -10.76
CA GLY A 66 7.34 0.31 -10.71
C GLY A 66 7.07 -1.02 -9.99
N GLY A 67 5.95 -1.13 -9.27
CA GLY A 67 5.42 -2.34 -8.63
C GLY A 67 6.05 -2.72 -7.31
N LEU A 68 7.37 -2.52 -7.17
CA LEU A 68 8.14 -2.86 -5.98
C LEU A 68 8.72 -1.58 -5.34
N PRO A 69 8.85 -1.50 -4.01
CA PRO A 69 9.41 -0.34 -3.33
C PRO A 69 10.83 -0.01 -3.83
N GLN A 70 11.70 -1.02 -4.00
CA GLN A 70 13.07 -0.84 -4.50
C GLN A 70 13.19 -0.41 -5.97
N LYS A 71 12.05 -0.31 -6.69
CA LYS A 71 11.98 0.19 -8.07
C LYS A 71 11.32 1.57 -8.18
N ASN A 72 10.85 2.13 -7.06
CA ASN A 72 10.15 3.40 -7.04
C ASN A 72 11.12 4.57 -6.87
N ASN A 73 10.76 5.75 -7.41
CA ASN A 73 11.49 6.98 -7.17
C ASN A 73 10.91 7.67 -5.92
N LEU A 74 11.60 7.51 -4.79
CA LEU A 74 11.16 8.05 -3.50
C LEU A 74 10.98 9.57 -3.53
N THR A 75 11.83 10.32 -4.23
CA THR A 75 11.69 11.78 -4.34
C THR A 75 10.37 12.17 -4.98
N GLN A 76 10.04 11.56 -6.13
CA GLN A 76 8.77 11.83 -6.82
C GLN A 76 7.56 11.36 -6.00
N HIS A 77 7.68 10.24 -5.28
CA HIS A 77 6.65 9.79 -4.36
C HIS A 77 6.37 10.84 -3.28
N LEU A 78 7.42 11.35 -2.62
CA LEU A 78 7.29 12.34 -1.53
C LEU A 78 6.75 13.69 -2.03
N GLU A 79 7.21 14.18 -3.19
CA GLU A 79 6.64 15.37 -3.84
C GLU A 79 5.14 15.22 -4.09
N LYS A 80 4.71 14.03 -4.55
CA LYS A 80 3.30 13.74 -4.76
C LYS A 80 2.52 13.62 -3.46
N VAL A 81 3.11 13.03 -2.41
CA VAL A 81 2.52 12.95 -1.06
C VAL A 81 2.24 14.35 -0.53
N GLU A 82 3.19 15.29 -0.65
CA GLU A 82 3.00 16.67 -0.21
C GLU A 82 1.81 17.34 -0.93
N ILE A 83 1.74 17.21 -2.25
CA ILE A 83 0.62 17.73 -3.05
C ILE A 83 -0.72 17.11 -2.62
N ASP A 84 -0.74 15.80 -2.39
CA ASP A 84 -1.96 15.08 -2.00
C ASP A 84 -2.43 15.41 -0.59
N ILE A 85 -1.51 15.52 0.38
CA ILE A 85 -1.85 15.96 1.74
C ILE A 85 -2.44 17.36 1.70
N ASN A 86 -1.81 18.31 1.01
CA ASN A 86 -2.33 19.68 0.89
C ASN A 86 -3.71 19.73 0.22
N LYS A 87 -4.00 18.80 -0.69
CA LYS A 87 -5.29 18.68 -1.36
C LYS A 87 -6.37 18.11 -0.44
N TYR A 88 -6.07 17.04 0.31
CA TYR A 88 -7.08 16.30 1.08
C TYR A 88 -7.17 16.74 2.55
N VAL A 89 -6.15 17.38 3.08
CA VAL A 89 -6.06 17.96 4.44
C VAL A 89 -5.62 19.43 4.31
N PRO A 90 -6.51 20.31 3.83
CA PRO A 90 -6.15 21.70 3.51
C PRO A 90 -5.94 22.58 4.75
N ASN A 91 -6.35 22.12 5.95
CA ASN A 91 -6.11 22.84 7.19
C ASN A 91 -4.67 22.56 7.67
N PRO A 92 -3.76 23.55 7.65
CA PRO A 92 -2.39 23.36 8.14
C PRO A 92 -2.33 23.10 9.65
N ASP A 93 -3.38 23.48 10.39
CA ASP A 93 -3.51 23.28 11.83
C ASP A 93 -4.34 22.01 12.17
N PHE A 94 -4.44 21.04 11.25
CA PHE A 94 -5.12 19.78 11.52
C PHE A 94 -4.42 19.00 12.64
N ASP A 95 -5.15 18.73 13.72
CA ASP A 95 -4.68 18.07 14.94
C ASP A 95 -5.30 16.69 15.18
N GLY A 96 -6.14 16.22 14.25
CA GLY A 96 -6.74 14.90 14.28
C GLY A 96 -5.80 13.78 13.78
N PRO A 97 -6.18 12.51 13.97
CA PRO A 97 -5.53 11.39 13.31
C PRO A 97 -5.65 11.46 11.77
N LEU A 98 -4.49 11.43 11.11
CA LEU A 98 -4.35 11.16 9.68
C LEU A 98 -3.91 9.70 9.48
N ILE A 99 -4.78 8.89 8.90
CA ILE A 99 -4.54 7.47 8.66
C ILE A 99 -4.13 7.29 7.20
N ILE A 100 -2.99 6.62 6.98
CA ILE A 100 -2.55 6.20 5.66
C ILE A 100 -2.86 4.72 5.51
N ASP A 101 -3.64 4.38 4.48
CA ASP A 101 -4.09 3.02 4.25
C ASP A 101 -3.42 2.42 3.00
N TYR A 102 -2.21 1.87 3.23
CA TYR A 102 -1.41 1.15 2.24
C TYR A 102 -1.38 -0.34 2.58
N GLU A 103 -1.97 -1.16 1.71
CA GLU A 103 -2.19 -2.59 2.02
C GLU A 103 -1.57 -3.58 1.03
N ALA A 104 -1.00 -3.09 -0.07
CA ALA A 104 -0.55 -3.96 -1.15
C ALA A 104 0.59 -4.89 -0.72
N TRP A 105 1.53 -4.40 0.11
CA TRP A 105 2.66 -5.16 0.62
C TRP A 105 3.00 -4.78 2.06
N ARG A 106 3.75 -5.65 2.74
CA ARG A 106 4.30 -5.44 4.09
C ARG A 106 5.76 -5.03 3.99
N PRO A 107 6.28 -4.19 4.89
CA PRO A 107 7.63 -3.62 4.78
C PRO A 107 8.76 -4.63 4.99
N ILE A 108 8.45 -5.81 5.53
CA ILE A 108 9.38 -6.93 5.64
C ILE A 108 9.01 -7.95 4.57
N LEU A 109 9.91 -8.22 3.62
CA LEU A 109 9.65 -9.05 2.45
C LEU A 109 9.13 -10.42 2.83
N ASP A 110 9.76 -11.07 3.81
CA ASP A 110 9.39 -12.40 4.30
C ASP A 110 7.98 -12.46 4.91
N LEU A 111 7.42 -11.32 5.32
CA LEU A 111 6.04 -11.24 5.81
C LEU A 111 5.00 -11.11 4.68
N ASN A 112 5.40 -11.02 3.42
CA ASN A 112 4.49 -10.97 2.28
C ASN A 112 4.00 -12.37 1.87
N TRP A 113 3.45 -13.13 2.81
CA TRP A 113 2.86 -14.46 2.54
C TRP A 113 1.39 -14.37 2.06
N GLY A 114 0.83 -15.51 1.67
CA GLY A 114 -0.54 -15.63 1.17
C GLY A 114 -0.69 -14.96 -0.21
N SER A 115 -1.74 -14.14 -0.37
CA SER A 115 -2.01 -13.42 -1.62
C SER A 115 -0.91 -12.44 -2.03
N ARG A 116 0.03 -12.12 -1.13
CA ARG A 116 1.14 -11.18 -1.34
C ARG A 116 2.48 -11.86 -1.69
N SER A 117 2.52 -13.19 -1.80
CA SER A 117 3.75 -13.95 -2.09
C SER A 117 4.44 -13.53 -3.39
N HIS A 118 3.69 -12.98 -4.34
CA HIS A 118 4.20 -12.40 -5.57
C HIS A 118 5.26 -11.30 -5.35
N TYR A 119 5.23 -10.55 -4.24
CA TYR A 119 6.28 -9.55 -3.94
C TYR A 119 7.65 -10.18 -3.72
N LEU A 120 7.71 -11.34 -3.04
CA LEU A 120 8.94 -12.11 -2.87
C LEU A 120 9.46 -12.59 -4.24
N TYR A 121 8.59 -13.22 -5.03
CA TYR A 121 8.97 -13.77 -6.34
C TYR A 121 9.43 -12.69 -7.32
N GLU A 122 8.70 -11.57 -7.43
CA GLU A 122 9.06 -10.48 -8.34
C GLU A 122 10.31 -9.73 -7.86
N SER A 123 10.56 -9.63 -6.54
CA SER A 123 11.81 -9.07 -6.02
C SER A 123 13.02 -9.95 -6.37
N ILE A 124 12.92 -11.27 -6.21
CA ILE A 124 14.00 -12.20 -6.60
C ILE A 124 14.23 -12.17 -8.11
N LYS A 125 13.16 -12.15 -8.90
CA LYS A 125 13.22 -12.06 -10.36
C LYS A 125 13.90 -10.78 -10.82
N TRP A 126 13.60 -9.64 -10.19
CA TRP A 126 14.28 -8.37 -10.43
C TRP A 126 15.79 -8.48 -10.20
N VAL A 127 16.21 -9.09 -9.10
CA VAL A 127 17.64 -9.32 -8.82
C VAL A 127 18.27 -10.23 -9.87
N ARG A 128 17.62 -11.34 -10.24
CA ARG A 128 18.14 -12.27 -11.25
C ARG A 128 18.26 -11.65 -12.65
N GLN A 129 17.40 -10.70 -13.00
CA GLN A 129 17.52 -9.94 -14.25
C GLN A 129 18.80 -9.09 -14.27
N ARG A 130 19.18 -8.51 -13.13
CA ARG A 130 20.41 -7.69 -13.02
C ARG A 130 21.67 -8.53 -12.82
N PHE A 131 21.54 -9.69 -12.17
CA PHE A 131 22.65 -10.58 -11.85
C PHE A 131 22.34 -12.04 -12.24
N PRO A 132 22.40 -12.41 -13.54
CA PRO A 132 21.92 -13.72 -13.99
C PRO A 132 22.72 -14.94 -13.48
N GLN A 133 23.97 -14.73 -13.04
CA GLN A 133 24.92 -15.81 -12.73
C GLN A 133 25.07 -16.07 -11.21
N ILE A 134 24.33 -15.36 -10.36
CA ILE A 134 24.43 -15.55 -8.90
C ILE A 134 23.62 -16.76 -8.44
N SER A 135 24.04 -17.33 -7.31
CA SER A 135 23.28 -18.41 -6.67
C SER A 135 21.91 -17.93 -6.21
N GLU A 136 20.95 -18.85 -6.11
CA GLU A 136 19.62 -18.57 -5.58
C GLU A 136 19.65 -17.98 -4.18
N ARG A 137 20.50 -18.53 -3.30
CA ARG A 137 20.68 -18.01 -1.95
C ARG A 137 21.12 -16.55 -1.94
N LEU A 138 22.03 -16.18 -2.86
CA LEU A 138 22.49 -14.80 -2.97
C LEU A 138 21.41 -13.89 -3.56
N ALA A 139 20.66 -14.37 -4.57
CA ALA A 139 19.55 -13.63 -5.15
C ALA A 139 18.47 -13.31 -4.11
N ASN A 140 18.08 -14.30 -3.30
CA ASN A 140 17.08 -14.12 -2.24
C ASN A 140 17.54 -13.12 -1.18
N ARG A 141 18.82 -13.18 -0.79
CA ARG A 141 19.40 -12.25 0.18
C ARG A 141 19.37 -10.81 -0.34
N ILE A 142 19.85 -10.58 -1.57
CA ILE A 142 19.86 -9.25 -2.19
C ILE A 142 18.43 -8.74 -2.35
N ALA A 143 17.48 -9.59 -2.77
CA ALA A 143 16.08 -9.21 -2.94
C ALA A 143 15.45 -8.74 -1.62
N THR A 144 15.73 -9.46 -0.53
CA THR A 144 15.27 -9.11 0.82
C THR A 144 15.89 -7.79 1.27
N ASP A 145 17.21 -7.66 1.18
CA ASP A 145 17.94 -6.45 1.61
C ASP A 145 17.52 -5.19 0.82
N GLU A 146 17.24 -5.33 -0.48
CA GLU A 146 16.78 -4.21 -1.32
C GLU A 146 15.33 -3.83 -1.03
N PHE A 147 14.43 -4.82 -0.93
CA PHE A 147 13.03 -4.58 -0.64
C PHE A 147 12.85 -3.95 0.74
N ASP A 148 13.39 -4.57 1.80
CA ASP A 148 13.22 -4.12 3.18
C ASP A 148 13.83 -2.74 3.43
N ARG A 149 14.91 -2.40 2.70
CA ARG A 149 15.50 -1.06 2.75
C ARG A 149 14.62 -0.02 2.09
N ALA A 150 14.02 -0.35 0.95
CA ALA A 150 13.18 0.59 0.21
C ALA A 150 11.78 0.73 0.79
N ALA A 151 11.32 -0.26 1.55
CA ALA A 151 10.02 -0.28 2.21
C ALA A 151 10.02 0.36 3.62
N ARG A 152 11.20 0.75 4.13
CA ARG A 152 11.39 1.41 5.42
C ARG A 152 11.36 2.93 5.28
#